data_AF-A0AA35SLZ9-F1
#
_entry.id   AF-A0AA35SLZ9-F1
#
_cell.length_a   1.000
_cell.length_b   1.000
_cell.length_c   1.000
_cell.angle_alpha   90.00
_cell.angle_beta   90.00
_cell.angle_gamma   90.00
#
_symmetry.space_group_name_H-M   'P 1'
#
loop_
_entity.id
_entity.type
_entity.pdbx_description
1 polymer ?
#
loop_
_entity_poly.entity_id
_entity_poly.type
_entity_poly.pdbx_seq_one_letter_code
_entity_poly.pdbx_strand_id
1 'polypeptide(L)'
;MAACVRLCLLLAVLSWAEAFYLPGLAATNFCEEEVKEKHSKGTCKSRVYVHVNKLDSSETIVPYEYTSFDFCEPDEDSPDKDPVENLGQVVFGERIRASAYNVIFRKDVSEPVVVCEKKYNKKKGPLSFLKERIHEGYMQQWVIDNMPVTWCYKILESDKPFCTTRFPVGCYVTSSGQRHDACFLSEKMKEKGATYIFNNVHLILSYHKGTPPEFTDGRIVRAQVKLSSCSSTACTDPMVIDSDSARKSLKGKDGKLVVPYMYTVEFEEEEGIKWASRWDYILGSMPQTNVQWFSLINSVLITIFLTAMVTMILLRSIHRDIMKYNKEDTEDIQKDFGWKLVHGDVFRPPTCTMTLAVCVGSGAQLLVMAVIALVFACLGFLSPPNRGALMTSVLVVYVFMGAVAGYVSARLYKMMGGLKWKSNALATALFVPGYVHMYMYVCIVCIYIPPVCGGVQLLTLF
;
A
#
# COMPACT_ATOMS: atom_id res chain seq x y z
N MET A 1 0.56 -1.17 -52.38
CA MET A 1 -0.50 -1.90 -51.64
C MET A 1 -0.16 -2.15 -50.17
N ALA A 2 0.96 -2.81 -49.83
CA ALA A 2 1.26 -3.17 -48.42
C ALA A 2 1.37 -1.98 -47.43
N ALA A 3 1.88 -0.82 -47.86
CA ALA A 3 1.97 0.37 -47.01
C ALA A 3 0.58 0.99 -46.70
N CYS A 4 -0.33 0.97 -47.68
CA CYS A 4 -1.70 1.48 -47.52
C CYS A 4 -2.51 0.59 -46.57
N VAL A 5 -2.33 -0.73 -46.65
CA VAL A 5 -2.97 -1.70 -45.74
C VAL A 5 -2.49 -1.53 -44.30
N ARG A 6 -1.19 -1.28 -44.08
CA ARG A 6 -0.65 -1.00 -42.74
C ARG A 6 -1.17 0.32 -42.16
N LEU A 7 -1.30 1.35 -43.00
CA LEU A 7 -1.84 2.65 -42.58
C LEU A 7 -3.33 2.55 -42.23
N CYS A 8 -4.12 1.81 -43.01
CA CYS A 8 -5.54 1.58 -42.72
C CYS A 8 -5.75 0.73 -41.45
N LEU A 9 -4.90 -0.28 -41.20
CA LEU A 9 -4.91 -1.03 -39.94
C LEU A 9 -4.56 -0.16 -38.73
N LEU A 10 -3.57 0.73 -38.86
CA LEU A 10 -3.22 1.69 -37.80
C LEU A 10 -4.35 2.68 -37.51
N LEU A 11 -4.99 3.22 -38.55
CA LEU A 11 -6.13 4.15 -38.41
C LEU A 11 -7.37 3.45 -37.84
N ALA A 12 -7.61 2.18 -38.20
CA ALA A 12 -8.70 1.38 -37.63
C ALA A 12 -8.45 1.03 -36.15
N VAL A 13 -7.20 0.89 -35.71
CA VAL A 13 -6.87 0.70 -34.29
C VAL A 13 -7.03 2.02 -33.51
N LEU A 14 -6.72 3.17 -34.13
CA LEU A 14 -6.88 4.48 -33.51
C LEU A 14 -8.36 4.91 -33.38
N SER A 15 -9.25 4.46 -34.26
CA SER A 15 -10.69 4.79 -34.19
C SER A 15 -11.45 4.05 -33.09
N TRP A 16 -10.83 3.05 -32.46
CA TRP A 16 -11.35 2.34 -31.27
C TRP A 16 -10.80 2.90 -29.95
N ALA A 17 -10.16 4.06 -29.99
CA ALA A 17 -9.78 4.79 -28.78
C ALA A 17 -11.02 5.46 -28.18
N GLU A 18 -11.85 4.68 -27.49
CA GLU A 18 -12.72 5.28 -26.47
C GLU A 18 -11.82 5.91 -25.40
N ALA A 19 -12.18 7.10 -24.95
CA ALA A 19 -11.49 7.78 -23.87
C ALA A 19 -11.59 6.92 -22.60
N PHE A 20 -10.53 6.17 -22.33
CA PHE A 20 -10.47 5.29 -21.17
C PHE A 20 -10.43 6.14 -19.90
N TYR A 21 -11.48 6.06 -19.10
CA TYR A 21 -11.50 6.67 -17.78
C TYR A 21 -10.53 5.91 -16.87
N LEU A 22 -9.46 6.59 -16.46
CA LEU A 22 -8.59 6.10 -15.40
C LEU A 22 -9.19 6.50 -14.04
N PRO A 23 -9.61 5.53 -13.21
CA PRO A 23 -10.10 5.81 -11.86
C PRO A 23 -9.04 6.56 -11.05
N GLY A 24 -9.46 7.52 -10.22
CA GLY A 24 -8.57 8.24 -9.29
C GLY A 24 -7.87 9.49 -9.82
N LEU A 25 -7.99 9.81 -11.12
CA LEU A 25 -7.45 11.05 -11.72
C LEU A 25 -8.46 12.18 -11.85
N ALA A 26 -9.77 11.88 -11.86
CA ALA A 26 -10.81 12.90 -11.96
C ALA A 26 -11.19 13.43 -10.58
N ALA A 27 -11.26 14.76 -10.46
CA ALA A 27 -11.75 15.43 -9.27
C ALA A 27 -13.24 15.15 -9.05
N THR A 28 -13.59 14.80 -7.83
CA THR A 28 -14.97 14.74 -7.36
C THR A 28 -15.38 16.15 -6.92
N ASN A 29 -16.48 16.63 -7.48
CA ASN A 29 -17.06 17.90 -7.08
C ASN A 29 -18.16 17.63 -6.05
N PHE A 30 -18.18 18.44 -4.99
CA PHE A 30 -19.16 18.38 -3.91
C PHE A 30 -19.99 19.67 -3.81
N CYS A 31 -21.28 19.53 -3.52
CA CYS A 31 -22.24 20.63 -3.49
C CYS A 31 -23.28 20.35 -2.41
N GLU A 32 -23.86 21.42 -1.89
CA GLU A 32 -24.96 21.32 -0.93
C GLU A 32 -26.17 20.61 -1.53
N GLU A 33 -26.94 19.92 -0.68
CA GLU A 33 -28.14 19.18 -1.11
C GLU A 33 -29.15 20.09 -1.82
N GLU A 34 -29.29 21.34 -1.36
CA GLU A 34 -30.19 22.35 -1.95
C GLU A 34 -29.78 22.77 -3.38
N VAL A 35 -28.49 22.71 -3.69
CA VAL A 35 -27.94 23.08 -5.01
C VAL A 35 -27.99 21.90 -5.98
N LYS A 36 -27.91 20.66 -5.45
CA LYS A 36 -28.00 19.42 -6.23
C LYS A 36 -29.34 19.32 -6.96
N GLU A 37 -30.44 19.72 -6.33
CA GLU A 37 -31.77 19.71 -6.96
C GLU A 37 -31.88 20.67 -8.16
N LYS A 38 -31.06 21.72 -8.20
CA LYS A 38 -31.03 22.70 -9.31
C LYS A 38 -30.09 22.27 -10.44
N HIS A 39 -29.10 21.42 -10.17
CA HIS A 39 -28.18 20.89 -11.19
C HIS A 39 -28.76 19.63 -11.85
N SER A 40 -29.50 19.81 -12.95
CA SER A 40 -30.13 18.73 -13.74
C SER A 40 -29.15 17.73 -14.38
N LYS A 41 -27.83 17.91 -14.25
CA LYS A 41 -26.80 16.95 -14.68
C LYS A 41 -26.03 16.57 -13.43
N GLY A 42 -26.10 15.30 -13.01
CA GLY A 42 -25.50 14.77 -11.77
C GLY A 42 -23.96 14.78 -11.70
N THR A 43 -23.33 15.91 -12.02
CA THR A 43 -21.88 16.12 -12.00
C THR A 43 -21.33 16.40 -10.61
N CYS A 44 -22.20 16.55 -9.61
CA CYS A 44 -21.80 16.93 -8.26
C CYS A 44 -22.47 16.04 -7.18
N LYS A 45 -21.71 15.68 -6.13
CA LYS A 45 -22.12 14.81 -5.03
C LYS A 45 -22.35 15.62 -3.75
N SER A 46 -23.48 15.43 -3.06
CA SER A 46 -23.71 16.10 -1.75
C SER A 46 -23.27 15.30 -0.54
N ARG A 47 -23.27 13.96 -0.66
CA ARG A 47 -22.80 13.07 0.39
C ARG A 47 -21.30 12.82 0.23
N VAL A 48 -20.58 12.92 1.33
CA VAL A 48 -19.15 12.59 1.44
C VAL A 48 -19.05 11.18 1.99
N TYR A 49 -18.66 10.23 1.15
CA TYR A 49 -18.52 8.84 1.56
C TYR A 49 -17.27 8.64 2.41
N VAL A 50 -17.47 8.22 3.66
CA VAL A 50 -16.41 7.78 4.56
C VAL A 50 -16.27 6.27 4.41
N HIS A 51 -15.09 5.83 3.99
CA HIS A 51 -14.78 4.41 3.88
C HIS A 51 -13.74 3.99 4.92
N VAL A 52 -13.79 2.73 5.32
CA VAL A 52 -12.86 2.12 6.28
C VAL A 52 -12.07 1.03 5.57
N ASN A 53 -10.81 0.86 5.97
CA ASN A 53 -9.95 -0.22 5.48
C ASN A 53 -9.65 -1.21 6.61
N LYS A 54 -8.83 -2.23 6.32
CA LYS A 54 -8.24 -3.11 7.34
C LYS A 54 -7.52 -2.34 8.44
N LEU A 55 -7.44 -2.96 9.60
CA LEU A 55 -6.64 -2.51 10.73
C LEU A 55 -5.33 -3.30 10.77
N ASP A 56 -4.23 -2.58 10.98
CA ASP A 56 -2.88 -3.12 11.10
C ASP A 56 -2.19 -2.61 12.38
N SER A 57 -1.12 -3.28 12.78
CA SER A 57 -0.33 -2.95 13.96
C SER A 57 1.16 -2.95 13.61
N SER A 58 1.95 -2.13 14.30
CA SER A 58 3.42 -2.17 14.22
C SER A 58 4.04 -3.29 15.05
N GLU A 59 3.30 -3.85 16.00
CA GLU A 59 3.76 -4.89 16.94
C GLU A 59 3.43 -6.30 16.43
N THR A 60 2.39 -6.44 15.60
CA THR A 60 1.93 -7.74 15.09
C THR A 60 1.84 -7.76 13.56
N ILE A 61 2.08 -8.93 12.95
CA ILE A 61 2.16 -9.08 11.48
C ILE A 61 0.77 -9.27 10.84
N VAL A 62 -0.25 -9.68 11.60
CA VAL A 62 -1.57 -10.08 11.07
C VAL A 62 -2.52 -8.89 11.02
N PRO A 63 -2.98 -8.45 9.83
CA PRO A 63 -4.04 -7.45 9.75
C PRO A 63 -5.43 -8.08 9.94
N TYR A 64 -6.38 -7.27 10.40
CA TYR A 64 -7.78 -7.67 10.55
C TYR A 64 -8.69 -6.75 9.73
N GLU A 65 -9.75 -7.31 9.15
CA GLU A 65 -10.79 -6.50 8.50
C GLU A 65 -11.55 -5.66 9.54
N TYR A 66 -12.14 -4.54 9.09
CA TYR A 66 -12.91 -3.65 9.97
C TYR A 66 -14.08 -4.37 10.66
N THR A 67 -14.75 -5.27 9.93
CA THR A 67 -15.88 -6.10 10.40
C THR A 67 -15.48 -7.19 11.40
N SER A 68 -14.18 -7.55 11.46
CA SER A 68 -13.67 -8.46 12.49
C SER A 68 -13.70 -7.82 13.88
N PHE A 69 -13.73 -6.49 13.94
CA PHE A 69 -13.99 -5.74 15.16
C PHE A 69 -15.50 -5.51 15.28
N ASP A 70 -16.03 -5.54 16.51
CA ASP A 70 -17.44 -5.25 16.78
C ASP A 70 -17.73 -3.73 16.74
N PHE A 71 -17.39 -3.10 15.61
CA PHE A 71 -17.65 -1.70 15.29
C PHE A 71 -19.03 -1.52 14.64
N CYS A 72 -19.40 -0.27 14.36
CA CYS A 72 -20.64 0.04 13.65
C CYS A 72 -20.49 -0.28 12.16
N GLU A 73 -21.35 -1.16 11.66
CA GLU A 73 -21.45 -1.48 10.25
C GLU A 73 -22.65 -0.73 9.65
N PRO A 74 -22.59 -0.34 8.37
CA PRO A 74 -23.74 0.27 7.70
C PRO A 74 -24.89 -0.74 7.58
N ASP A 75 -26.13 -0.25 7.58
CA ASP A 75 -27.30 -1.10 7.35
C ASP A 75 -27.24 -1.77 5.97
N GLU A 76 -27.71 -3.01 5.84
CA GLU A 76 -27.68 -3.78 4.58
C GLU A 76 -28.42 -3.06 3.42
N ASP A 77 -29.45 -2.28 3.75
CA ASP A 77 -30.25 -1.51 2.79
C ASP A 77 -29.66 -0.10 2.49
N SER A 78 -28.49 0.21 3.05
CA SER A 78 -27.86 1.51 2.81
C SER A 78 -27.50 1.69 1.33
N PRO A 79 -27.65 2.90 0.76
CA PRO A 79 -27.23 3.19 -0.61
C PRO A 79 -25.69 3.17 -0.77
N ASP A 80 -24.97 3.09 0.36
CA ASP A 80 -23.53 3.19 0.46
C ASP A 80 -22.92 1.81 0.16
N LYS A 81 -22.64 1.55 -1.12
CA LYS A 81 -22.02 0.31 -1.58
C LYS A 81 -20.51 0.34 -1.43
N ASP A 82 -19.93 -0.82 -1.15
CA ASP A 82 -18.50 -1.01 -1.20
C ASP A 82 -17.92 -0.60 -2.57
N PRO A 83 -16.81 0.15 -2.59
CA PRO A 83 -16.16 0.53 -3.83
C PRO A 83 -15.62 -0.71 -4.55
N VAL A 84 -15.60 -0.66 -5.88
CA VAL A 84 -15.05 -1.75 -6.70
C VAL A 84 -13.53 -1.81 -6.51
N GLU A 85 -13.04 -2.96 -6.08
CA GLU A 85 -11.60 -3.22 -5.92
C GLU A 85 -10.95 -3.55 -7.28
N ASN A 86 -9.74 -3.04 -7.51
CA ASN A 86 -8.90 -3.49 -8.63
C ASN A 86 -7.92 -4.60 -8.21
N LEU A 87 -7.34 -5.30 -9.19
CA LEU A 87 -6.44 -6.43 -8.95
C LEU A 87 -5.28 -6.08 -8.02
N GLY A 88 -4.69 -4.89 -8.17
CA GLY A 88 -3.59 -4.44 -7.33
C GLY A 88 -4.01 -4.14 -5.89
N GLN A 89 -5.21 -3.62 -5.67
CA GLN A 89 -5.78 -3.44 -4.33
C GLN A 89 -5.98 -4.79 -3.64
N VAL A 90 -6.51 -5.78 -4.36
CA VAL A 90 -6.68 -7.15 -3.86
C VAL A 90 -5.33 -7.77 -3.47
N VAL A 91 -4.30 -7.60 -4.30
CA VAL A 91 -2.96 -8.16 -4.04
C VAL A 91 -2.26 -7.51 -2.85
N PHE A 92 -2.48 -6.22 -2.59
CA PHE A 92 -2.03 -5.57 -1.36
C PHE A 92 -2.94 -5.83 -0.14
N GLY A 93 -4.02 -6.59 -0.35
CA GLY A 93 -5.02 -6.87 0.67
C GLY A 93 -5.66 -5.58 1.20
N GLU A 94 -5.87 -4.57 0.35
CA GLU A 94 -6.79 -3.49 0.67
C GLU A 94 -8.22 -4.04 0.64
N ARG A 95 -9.00 -3.69 1.67
CA ARG A 95 -10.39 -4.10 1.85
C ARG A 95 -11.17 -2.86 2.26
N ILE A 96 -11.49 -2.03 1.28
CA ILE A 96 -12.18 -0.77 1.52
C ILE A 96 -13.68 -1.07 1.60
N ARG A 97 -14.27 -0.80 2.75
CA ARG A 97 -15.69 -1.01 3.02
C ARG A 97 -16.40 0.31 3.27
N ALA A 98 -17.68 0.35 2.93
CA ALA A 98 -18.55 1.44 3.36
C ALA A 98 -18.63 1.48 4.89
N SER A 99 -18.68 2.68 5.46
CA SER A 99 -18.84 2.86 6.90
C SER A 99 -20.23 3.41 7.22
N ALA A 100 -20.67 3.24 8.47
CA ALA A 100 -21.96 3.75 8.94
C ALA A 100 -21.99 5.29 9.15
N TYR A 101 -20.88 5.99 8.91
CA TYR A 101 -20.76 7.42 9.16
C TYR A 101 -21.34 8.24 8.00
N ASN A 102 -22.42 8.98 8.26
CA ASN A 102 -23.08 9.80 7.24
C ASN A 102 -22.61 11.25 7.31
N VAL A 103 -21.85 11.68 6.29
CA VAL A 103 -21.32 13.05 6.21
C VAL A 103 -21.93 13.77 5.00
N ILE A 104 -22.53 14.94 5.26
CA ILE A 104 -23.13 15.80 4.23
C ILE A 104 -22.22 17.01 4.03
N PHE A 105 -21.90 17.34 2.77
CA PHE A 105 -20.99 18.41 2.43
C PHE A 105 -21.52 19.79 2.91
N ARG A 106 -20.64 20.59 3.54
CA ARG A 106 -20.93 21.92 4.15
C ARG A 106 -22.00 21.92 5.25
N LYS A 107 -22.27 20.76 5.85
CA LYS A 107 -23.15 20.64 7.01
C LYS A 107 -22.33 20.28 8.24
N ASP A 108 -21.98 21.28 9.04
CA ASP A 108 -21.26 21.08 10.29
C ASP A 108 -22.15 20.36 11.32
N VAL A 109 -21.53 19.44 12.06
CA VAL A 109 -22.16 18.65 13.11
C VAL A 109 -21.31 18.86 14.37
N SER A 110 -21.69 19.87 15.15
CA SER A 110 -21.00 20.25 16.39
C SER A 110 -21.37 19.36 17.58
N GLU A 111 -22.59 18.85 17.61
CA GLU A 111 -23.05 17.91 18.65
C GLU A 111 -22.73 16.45 18.26
N PRO A 112 -22.15 15.63 19.16
CA PRO A 112 -21.82 14.24 18.83
C PRO A 112 -23.06 13.42 18.45
N VAL A 113 -23.07 12.94 17.21
CA VAL A 113 -24.13 12.04 16.70
C VAL A 113 -23.73 10.61 17.00
N VAL A 114 -24.61 9.86 17.68
CA VAL A 114 -24.42 8.43 17.95
C VAL A 114 -24.70 7.63 16.68
N VAL A 115 -23.71 6.88 16.20
CA VAL A 115 -23.83 5.98 15.05
C VAL A 115 -24.47 4.68 15.49
N CYS A 116 -23.90 4.04 16.50
CA CYS A 116 -24.44 2.83 17.11
C CYS A 116 -23.95 2.66 18.55
N GLU A 117 -24.67 1.85 19.33
CA GLU A 117 -24.28 1.46 20.68
C GLU A 117 -23.95 -0.02 20.74
N LYS A 118 -22.73 -0.36 21.16
CA LYS A 118 -22.30 -1.75 21.31
C LYS A 118 -22.34 -2.18 22.77
N LYS A 119 -22.97 -3.32 23.02
CA LYS A 119 -23.21 -3.86 24.37
C LYS A 119 -22.32 -5.06 24.62
N TYR A 120 -21.31 -4.88 25.46
CA TYR A 120 -20.34 -5.90 25.78
C TYR A 120 -20.62 -6.57 27.13
N ASN A 121 -20.44 -7.89 27.17
CA ASN A 121 -20.45 -8.65 28.41
C ASN A 121 -19.03 -8.78 28.98
N LYS A 122 -18.88 -8.86 30.31
CA LYS A 122 -17.58 -9.00 30.99
C LYS A 122 -16.92 -10.37 30.80
N LYS A 123 -17.66 -11.40 30.38
CA LYS A 123 -17.11 -12.74 30.10
C LYS A 123 -16.35 -12.74 28.77
N LYS A 124 -15.38 -13.66 28.60
CA LYS A 124 -14.57 -13.84 27.37
C LYS A 124 -15.45 -13.72 26.12
N GLY A 125 -15.07 -12.86 25.18
CA GLY A 125 -15.87 -12.52 24.01
C GLY A 125 -15.31 -11.32 23.23
N PRO A 126 -16.18 -10.54 22.54
CA PRO A 126 -15.75 -9.39 21.72
C PRO A 126 -14.99 -8.32 22.52
N LEU A 127 -15.28 -8.15 23.81
CA LEU A 127 -14.60 -7.17 24.66
C LEU A 127 -13.14 -7.54 24.96
N SER A 128 -12.87 -8.82 25.24
CA SER A 128 -11.50 -9.28 25.46
C SER A 128 -10.68 -9.19 24.18
N PHE A 129 -11.31 -9.49 23.03
CA PHE A 129 -10.68 -9.30 21.72
C PHE A 129 -10.32 -7.84 21.49
N LEU A 130 -11.27 -6.91 21.65
CA LEU A 130 -11.03 -5.47 21.50
C LEU A 130 -9.92 -4.96 22.43
N LYS A 131 -9.94 -5.40 23.69
CA LYS A 131 -8.90 -5.03 24.68
C LYS A 131 -7.52 -5.51 24.25
N GLU A 132 -7.38 -6.77 23.84
CA GLU A 132 -6.12 -7.35 23.40
C GLU A 132 -5.57 -6.60 22.18
N ARG A 133 -6.42 -6.26 21.21
CA ARG A 133 -6.03 -5.46 20.03
C ARG A 133 -5.60 -4.03 20.37
N ILE A 134 -6.19 -3.42 21.40
CA ILE A 134 -5.71 -2.12 21.89
C ILE A 134 -4.30 -2.27 22.48
N HIS A 135 -4.03 -3.34 23.23
CA HIS A 135 -2.68 -3.60 23.77
C HIS A 135 -1.65 -3.96 22.70
N GLU A 136 -2.08 -4.59 21.62
CA GLU A 136 -1.24 -4.90 20.46
C GLU A 136 -1.06 -3.68 19.52
N GLY A 137 -1.58 -2.50 19.85
CA GLY A 137 -1.32 -1.27 19.09
C GLY A 137 -2.00 -1.22 17.71
N TYR A 138 -3.18 -1.83 17.55
CA TYR A 138 -3.92 -1.77 16.28
C TYR A 138 -4.38 -0.34 15.94
N MET A 139 -4.17 0.02 14.68
CA MET A 139 -4.53 1.31 14.11
C MET A 139 -5.61 1.15 13.02
N GLN A 140 -6.49 2.13 12.96
CA GLN A 140 -7.53 2.30 11.96
C GLN A 140 -7.00 3.10 10.78
N GLN A 141 -7.39 2.69 9.57
CA GLN A 141 -7.14 3.43 8.34
C GLN A 141 -8.48 3.78 7.69
N TRP A 142 -8.79 5.08 7.65
CA TRP A 142 -10.01 5.60 7.03
C TRP A 142 -9.69 6.34 5.75
N VAL A 143 -10.67 6.41 4.85
CA VAL A 143 -10.50 6.91 3.49
C VAL A 143 -11.69 7.80 3.13
N ILE A 144 -11.39 9.05 2.77
CA ILE A 144 -12.37 10.03 2.31
C ILE A 144 -11.89 10.59 0.98
N ASP A 145 -12.75 10.54 -0.04
CA ASP A 145 -12.45 11.00 -1.39
C ASP A 145 -11.08 10.50 -1.94
N ASN A 146 -10.84 9.21 -1.72
CA ASN A 146 -9.61 8.51 -2.11
C ASN A 146 -8.32 8.97 -1.39
N MET A 147 -8.40 9.87 -0.41
CA MET A 147 -7.30 10.26 0.47
C MET A 147 -7.40 9.52 1.82
N PRO A 148 -6.28 9.12 2.43
CA PRO A 148 -6.30 8.64 3.81
C PRO A 148 -6.62 9.79 4.77
N VAL A 149 -7.43 9.51 5.78
CA VAL A 149 -7.70 10.46 6.87
C VAL A 149 -6.45 10.55 7.75
N THR A 150 -5.96 11.76 8.00
CA THR A 150 -4.74 11.94 8.79
C THR A 150 -5.02 12.30 10.24
N TRP A 151 -4.29 11.67 11.14
CA TRP A 151 -4.29 12.01 12.56
C TRP A 151 -3.04 12.77 12.90
N CYS A 152 -3.21 14.02 13.33
CA CYS A 152 -2.12 14.93 13.66
C CYS A 152 -2.11 15.23 15.17
N TYR A 153 -0.94 15.13 15.78
CA TYR A 153 -0.74 15.49 17.18
C TYR A 153 0.57 16.24 17.37
N LYS A 154 0.63 17.10 18.38
CA LYS A 154 1.85 17.85 18.72
C LYS A 154 2.68 17.03 19.71
N ILE A 155 3.97 16.87 19.40
CA ILE A 155 4.95 16.29 20.32
C ILE A 155 5.61 17.46 21.04
N LEU A 156 5.75 17.39 22.37
CA LEU A 156 6.30 18.49 23.20
C LEU A 156 7.69 18.96 22.76
N GLU A 157 8.44 18.11 22.07
CA GLU A 157 9.82 18.37 21.60
C GLU A 157 9.88 18.98 20.18
N SER A 158 8.77 19.08 19.45
CA SER A 158 8.75 19.62 18.09
C SER A 158 7.67 20.68 17.90
N ASP A 159 8.05 21.81 17.29
CA ASP A 159 7.12 22.90 16.96
C ASP A 159 6.15 22.51 15.81
N LYS A 160 6.49 21.48 15.03
CA LYS A 160 5.64 20.98 13.94
C LYS A 160 4.74 19.83 14.42
N PRO A 161 3.44 19.83 14.06
CA PRO A 161 2.57 18.70 14.35
C PRO A 161 3.05 17.46 13.58
N PHE A 162 3.11 16.33 14.27
CA PHE A 162 3.37 15.04 13.65
C PHE A 162 2.05 14.47 13.14
N CYS A 163 2.00 14.07 11.87
CA CYS A 163 0.79 13.48 11.29
C CYS A 163 1.06 12.07 10.76
N THR A 164 0.04 11.23 10.89
CA THR A 164 0.05 9.85 10.41
C THR A 164 -1.20 9.58 9.61
N THR A 165 -1.16 8.63 8.67
CA THR A 165 -2.30 8.22 7.83
C THR A 165 -3.21 7.17 8.47
N ARG A 166 -2.91 6.82 9.73
CA ARG A 166 -3.60 5.82 10.53
C ARG A 166 -3.67 6.29 11.96
N PHE A 167 -4.68 5.85 12.69
CA PHE A 167 -4.92 6.35 14.05
C PHE A 167 -5.36 5.21 14.97
N PRO A 168 -4.95 5.21 16.25
CA PRO A 168 -5.15 4.05 17.12
C PRO A 168 -6.63 3.80 17.44
N VAL A 169 -6.99 2.53 17.65
CA VAL A 169 -8.33 2.15 18.15
C VAL A 169 -8.56 2.65 19.59
N GLY A 170 -7.51 2.62 20.39
CA GLY A 170 -7.56 3.01 21.80
C GLY A 170 -6.16 3.26 22.33
N CYS A 171 -6.05 3.40 23.64
CA CYS A 171 -4.76 3.47 24.31
C CYS A 171 -4.87 2.88 25.71
N TYR A 172 -3.74 2.51 26.30
CA TYR A 172 -3.73 1.91 27.62
C TYR A 172 -2.61 2.47 28.50
N VAL A 173 -2.84 2.37 29.80
CA VAL A 173 -1.90 2.72 30.85
C VAL A 173 -1.60 1.46 31.63
N THR A 174 -0.32 1.09 31.71
CA THR A 174 0.11 -0.10 32.46
C THR A 174 -0.13 0.07 33.96
N SER A 175 -0.11 -1.03 34.70
CA SER A 175 -0.23 -1.00 36.17
C SER A 175 0.92 -0.22 36.84
N SER A 176 2.08 -0.14 36.18
CA SER A 176 3.21 0.71 36.62
C SER A 176 2.97 2.20 36.39
N GLY A 177 1.94 2.58 35.61
CA GLY A 177 1.59 3.95 35.29
C GLY A 177 2.25 4.51 34.03
N GLN A 178 2.91 3.65 33.23
CA GLN A 178 3.45 4.04 31.94
C GLN A 178 2.31 4.16 30.91
N ARG A 179 2.28 5.27 30.17
CA ARG A 179 1.27 5.52 29.14
C ARG A 179 1.81 5.07 27.79
N HIS A 180 1.03 4.26 27.07
CA HIS A 180 1.35 3.77 25.73
C HIS A 180 0.41 4.40 24.70
N ASP A 181 0.85 4.45 23.44
CA ASP A 181 0.10 5.01 22.30
C ASP A 181 -0.43 6.42 22.58
N ALA A 182 -1.62 6.77 22.08
CA ALA A 182 -2.21 8.10 22.23
C ALA A 182 -2.52 8.54 23.67
N CYS A 183 -2.33 7.70 24.70
CA CYS A 183 -2.64 8.07 26.09
C CYS A 183 -1.72 9.18 26.64
N PHE A 184 -0.54 9.41 26.05
CA PHE A 184 0.29 10.56 26.45
C PHE A 184 -0.30 11.91 26.02
N LEU A 185 -1.21 11.94 25.04
CA LEU A 185 -1.76 13.17 24.46
C LEU A 185 -2.83 13.83 25.32
N SER A 186 -3.52 13.07 26.17
CA SER A 186 -4.58 13.61 27.01
C SER A 186 -4.23 13.52 28.48
N GLU A 187 -4.43 14.62 29.19
CA GLU A 187 -4.30 14.63 30.63
C GLU A 187 -5.41 13.87 31.36
N LYS A 188 -6.53 13.58 30.68
CA LYS A 188 -7.67 12.86 31.28
C LYS A 188 -7.44 11.35 31.34
N MET A 189 -6.49 10.81 30.56
CA MET A 189 -6.25 9.36 30.42
C MET A 189 -5.02 8.92 31.22
N LYS A 190 -5.08 9.04 32.55
CA LYS A 190 -3.94 8.77 33.47
C LYS A 190 -4.17 7.61 34.44
N GLU A 191 -5.36 7.00 34.46
CA GLU A 191 -5.69 5.97 35.44
C GLU A 191 -4.80 4.73 35.25
N LYS A 192 -4.18 4.24 36.34
CA LYS A 192 -3.27 3.08 36.28
C LYS A 192 -4.03 1.81 35.96
N GLY A 193 -3.48 0.99 35.06
CA GLY A 193 -4.13 -0.25 34.61
C GLY A 193 -5.39 -0.02 33.77
N ALA A 194 -5.63 1.21 33.30
CA ALA A 194 -6.81 1.54 32.52
C ALA A 194 -6.58 1.34 31.01
N THR A 195 -7.60 0.83 30.33
CA THR A 195 -7.69 0.75 28.87
C THR A 195 -8.80 1.64 28.39
N TYR A 196 -8.48 2.56 27.49
CA TYR A 196 -9.38 3.54 26.91
C TYR A 196 -9.64 3.23 25.43
N ILE A 197 -10.85 3.50 24.97
CA ILE A 197 -11.22 3.41 23.55
C ILE A 197 -11.51 4.78 22.98
N PHE A 198 -11.08 5.01 21.74
CA PHE A 198 -11.46 6.19 20.98
C PHE A 198 -12.76 5.89 20.23
N ASN A 199 -13.87 6.19 20.90
CA ASN A 199 -15.21 5.97 20.38
C ASN A 199 -15.85 7.24 19.79
N ASN A 200 -15.26 8.42 20.02
CA ASN A 200 -15.71 9.67 19.40
C ASN A 200 -14.68 10.16 18.38
N VAL A 201 -15.13 10.29 17.13
CA VAL A 201 -14.30 10.69 15.99
C VAL A 201 -14.73 12.07 15.52
N HIS A 202 -13.84 13.05 15.65
CA HIS A 202 -14.07 14.39 15.15
C HIS A 202 -13.37 14.58 13.81
N LEU A 203 -14.14 14.63 12.73
CA LEU A 203 -13.67 14.77 11.36
C LEU A 203 -13.58 16.25 10.97
N ILE A 204 -12.41 16.67 10.50
CA ILE A 204 -12.17 18.01 9.98
C ILE A 204 -11.89 17.89 8.49
N LEU A 205 -12.80 18.41 7.67
CA LEU A 205 -12.75 18.32 6.22
C LEU A 205 -12.48 19.70 5.64
N SER A 206 -11.27 19.91 5.15
CA SER A 206 -10.92 21.17 4.47
C SER A 206 -11.25 21.05 2.99
N TYR A 207 -11.92 22.06 2.44
CA TYR A 207 -12.32 22.10 1.04
C TYR A 207 -11.89 23.39 0.35
N HIS A 208 -11.65 23.28 -0.94
CA HIS A 208 -11.36 24.39 -1.82
C HIS A 208 -12.62 24.75 -2.61
N LYS A 209 -13.05 26.00 -2.52
CA LYS A 209 -14.21 26.52 -3.25
C LYS A 209 -13.81 26.93 -4.67
N GLY A 210 -14.57 26.49 -5.65
CA GLY A 210 -14.36 26.92 -7.03
C GLY A 210 -14.70 28.38 -7.26
N THR A 211 -13.84 29.08 -8.00
CA THR A 211 -14.12 30.41 -8.51
C THR A 211 -14.76 30.32 -9.90
N PRO A 212 -15.89 31.00 -10.15
CA PRO A 212 -16.46 31.11 -11.50
C PRO A 212 -15.44 31.77 -12.45
N PRO A 213 -15.27 31.30 -13.71
CA PRO A 213 -16.16 30.42 -14.47
C PRO A 213 -15.76 28.92 -14.49
N GLU A 214 -14.74 28.49 -13.74
CA GLU A 214 -14.17 27.14 -13.88
C GLU A 214 -15.00 26.04 -13.19
N PHE A 215 -15.53 26.31 -11.99
CA PHE A 215 -16.50 25.46 -11.28
C PHE A 215 -17.09 26.23 -10.07
N THR A 216 -18.34 25.96 -9.70
CA THR A 216 -19.00 26.56 -8.52
C THR A 216 -19.03 25.64 -7.30
N ASP A 217 -18.58 24.40 -7.48
CA ASP A 217 -18.64 23.34 -6.48
C ASP A 217 -17.39 23.35 -5.56
N GLY A 218 -17.46 22.65 -4.43
CA GLY A 218 -16.33 22.47 -3.53
C GLY A 218 -15.59 21.16 -3.80
N ARG A 219 -14.27 21.16 -3.61
CA ARG A 219 -13.43 19.95 -3.69
C ARG A 219 -12.71 19.72 -2.38
N ILE A 220 -12.77 18.51 -1.84
CA ILE A 220 -12.08 18.17 -0.60
C ILE A 220 -10.57 18.11 -0.85
N VAL A 221 -9.82 18.89 -0.08
CA VAL A 221 -8.35 18.99 -0.18
C VAL A 221 -7.66 18.35 1.02
N ARG A 222 -8.32 18.27 2.17
CA ARG A 222 -7.74 17.70 3.39
C ARG A 222 -8.79 16.97 4.20
N ALA A 223 -8.41 15.83 4.76
CA ALA A 223 -9.21 15.10 5.71
C ALA A 223 -8.38 14.80 6.96
N GLN A 224 -8.77 15.36 8.10
CA GLN A 224 -8.11 15.14 9.37
C GLN A 224 -9.07 14.56 10.40
N VAL A 225 -8.51 13.88 11.38
CA VAL A 225 -9.26 13.35 12.53
C VAL A 225 -8.64 13.81 13.83
N LYS A 226 -9.50 14.24 14.76
CA LYS A 226 -9.17 14.35 16.19
C LYS A 226 -9.90 13.22 16.91
N LEU A 227 -9.17 12.48 17.72
CA LEU A 227 -9.72 11.38 18.49
C LEU A 227 -10.10 11.84 19.89
N SER A 228 -11.23 11.35 20.39
CA SER A 228 -11.64 11.55 21.77
C SER A 228 -12.26 10.28 22.32
N SER A 229 -12.07 10.08 23.62
CA SER A 229 -12.72 9.02 24.37
C SER A 229 -13.85 9.66 25.18
N CYS A 230 -15.08 9.21 24.99
CA CYS A 230 -16.26 9.86 25.58
C CYS A 230 -17.22 8.80 26.14
N SER A 231 -17.46 8.81 27.45
CA SER A 231 -18.41 7.88 28.08
C SER A 231 -19.88 8.22 27.80
N SER A 232 -20.18 9.49 27.51
CA SER A 232 -21.52 10.00 27.18
C SER A 232 -21.45 10.99 26.02
N THR A 233 -22.61 11.39 25.50
CA THR A 233 -22.75 12.39 24.43
C THR A 233 -22.17 13.76 24.80
N ALA A 234 -22.13 14.11 26.10
CA ALA A 234 -21.52 15.35 26.57
C ALA A 234 -19.97 15.31 26.60
N CYS A 235 -19.37 14.14 26.39
CA CYS A 235 -17.91 13.91 26.38
C CYS A 235 -17.14 14.57 27.55
N THR A 236 -17.70 14.55 28.76
CA THR A 236 -17.03 15.08 29.95
C THR A 236 -15.86 14.19 30.37
N ASP A 237 -16.14 12.89 30.43
CA ASP A 237 -15.28 11.86 30.99
C ASP A 237 -14.89 10.81 29.93
N PRO A 238 -13.64 10.31 29.97
CA PRO A 238 -13.15 9.33 29.01
C PRO A 238 -13.84 7.97 29.17
N MET A 239 -14.01 7.27 28.05
CA MET A 239 -14.59 5.93 28.02
C MET A 239 -13.54 4.88 28.39
N VAL A 240 -13.70 4.29 29.57
CA VAL A 240 -12.81 3.24 30.10
C VAL A 240 -13.41 1.87 29.86
N ILE A 241 -12.71 1.03 29.10
CA ILE A 241 -13.10 -0.36 28.83
C ILE A 241 -12.73 -1.28 29.99
N ASP A 242 -11.55 -1.08 30.56
CA ASP A 242 -11.08 -1.87 31.71
C ASP A 242 -10.26 -0.98 32.63
N SER A 243 -10.64 -0.89 33.90
CA SER A 243 -9.85 -0.34 35.00
C SER A 243 -10.41 -0.88 36.32
N ASP A 244 -9.64 -0.77 37.40
CA ASP A 244 -10.13 -1.16 38.73
C ASP A 244 -11.33 -0.32 39.17
N SER A 245 -11.47 0.92 38.69
CA SER A 245 -12.63 1.79 38.91
C SER A 245 -13.82 1.41 38.01
N ALA A 246 -13.57 1.10 36.74
CA ALA A 246 -14.61 0.62 35.82
C ALA A 246 -15.23 -0.70 36.30
N ARG A 247 -14.41 -1.61 36.83
CA ARG A 247 -14.86 -2.87 37.45
C ARG A 247 -15.79 -2.63 38.66
N LYS A 248 -15.60 -1.55 39.40
CA LYS A 248 -16.42 -1.16 40.57
C LYS A 248 -17.71 -0.43 40.16
N SER A 249 -17.67 0.48 39.18
CA SER A 249 -18.84 1.26 38.71
C SER A 249 -19.88 0.40 37.98
N LEU A 250 -19.45 -0.61 37.23
CA LEU A 250 -20.31 -1.54 36.48
C LEU A 250 -20.89 -2.69 37.34
N LYS A 251 -21.10 -2.48 38.63
CA LYS A 251 -21.82 -3.40 39.54
C LYS A 251 -23.33 -3.06 39.65
N GLY A 252 -23.84 -2.17 38.80
CA GLY A 252 -25.26 -1.79 38.71
C GLY A 252 -26.08 -2.61 37.71
N LYS A 253 -27.12 -3.28 38.23
CA LYS A 253 -28.29 -4.00 37.69
C LYS A 253 -28.26 -4.85 36.40
N ASP A 254 -27.43 -4.61 35.38
CA ASP A 254 -27.40 -5.46 34.16
C ASP A 254 -26.00 -6.00 33.77
N GLY A 255 -24.92 -5.51 34.40
CA GLY A 255 -23.57 -6.07 34.25
C GLY A 255 -22.94 -5.97 32.84
N LYS A 256 -23.54 -5.23 31.91
CA LYS A 256 -23.07 -5.02 30.53
C LYS A 256 -22.43 -3.63 30.40
N LEU A 257 -21.31 -3.56 29.67
CA LEU A 257 -20.64 -2.31 29.28
C LEU A 257 -21.24 -1.83 27.96
N VAL A 258 -21.72 -0.58 27.89
CA VAL A 258 -22.24 0.01 26.65
C VAL A 258 -21.23 1.02 26.13
N VAL A 259 -20.77 0.83 24.89
CA VAL A 259 -19.85 1.75 24.19
C VAL A 259 -20.63 2.45 23.07
N PRO A 260 -20.94 3.75 23.20
CA PRO A 260 -21.53 4.53 22.13
C PRO A 260 -20.43 4.97 21.15
N TYR A 261 -20.53 4.62 19.88
CA TYR A 261 -19.65 5.18 18.84
C TYR A 261 -20.30 6.43 18.26
N MET A 262 -19.53 7.52 18.24
CA MET A 262 -20.01 8.86 17.92
C MET A 262 -19.09 9.56 16.92
N TYR A 263 -19.64 10.54 16.21
CA TYR A 263 -18.85 11.42 15.38
C TYR A 263 -19.35 12.86 15.40
N THR A 264 -18.44 13.76 15.04
CA THR A 264 -18.69 15.17 14.76
C THR A 264 -17.97 15.55 13.48
N VAL A 265 -18.46 16.58 12.79
CA VAL A 265 -17.92 17.01 11.51
C VAL A 265 -17.76 18.53 11.51
N GLU A 266 -16.59 19.00 11.10
CA GLU A 266 -16.27 20.41 10.91
C GLU A 266 -15.72 20.61 9.49
N PHE A 267 -16.31 21.54 8.72
CA PHE A 267 -15.82 21.91 7.40
C PHE A 267 -15.04 23.23 7.46
N GLU A 268 -13.81 23.21 6.94
CA GLU A 268 -12.95 24.39 6.86
C GLU A 268 -12.73 24.78 5.39
N GLU A 269 -12.85 26.07 5.07
CA GLU A 269 -12.53 26.56 3.72
C GLU A 269 -11.03 26.89 3.61
N GLU A 270 -10.34 26.28 2.64
CA GLU A 270 -8.90 26.45 2.44
C GLU A 270 -8.58 26.82 0.98
N GLU A 271 -8.28 28.09 0.74
CA GLU A 271 -7.98 28.63 -0.61
C GLU A 271 -6.53 28.35 -1.05
N GLY A 272 -5.61 28.14 -0.10
CA GLY A 272 -4.17 28.02 -0.36
C GLY A 272 -3.73 26.72 -1.03
N ILE A 273 -4.56 25.67 -0.99
CA ILE A 273 -4.22 24.34 -1.51
C ILE A 273 -5.03 24.04 -2.77
N LYS A 274 -4.34 23.85 -3.89
CA LYS A 274 -4.96 23.37 -5.12
C LYS A 274 -5.31 21.89 -4.99
N TRP A 275 -6.42 21.46 -5.58
CA TRP A 275 -6.81 20.04 -5.57
C TRP A 275 -5.71 19.10 -6.11
N ALA A 276 -4.96 19.52 -7.13
CA ALA A 276 -3.86 18.72 -7.68
C ALA A 276 -2.70 18.46 -6.70
N SER A 277 -2.45 19.40 -5.77
CA SER A 277 -1.39 19.31 -4.75
C SER A 277 -1.89 18.78 -3.41
N ARG A 278 -3.12 18.27 -3.34
CA ARG A 278 -3.76 17.85 -2.08
C ARG A 278 -3.05 16.68 -1.37
N TRP A 279 -2.20 15.93 -2.07
CA TRP A 279 -1.40 14.85 -1.47
C TRP A 279 -0.13 15.35 -0.79
N ASP A 280 0.28 16.59 -1.03
CA ASP A 280 1.57 17.12 -0.55
C ASP A 280 1.62 17.21 0.97
N TYR A 281 0.50 17.55 1.64
CA TYR A 281 0.48 17.58 3.12
C TYR A 281 0.67 16.18 3.70
N ILE A 282 0.13 15.14 3.06
CA ILE A 282 0.25 13.75 3.49
C ILE A 282 1.70 13.29 3.31
N LEU A 283 2.24 13.49 2.11
CA LEU A 283 3.61 13.12 1.76
C LEU A 283 4.66 13.87 2.58
N GLY A 284 4.43 15.16 2.86
CA GLY A 284 5.31 15.98 3.68
C GLY A 284 5.28 15.62 5.16
N SER A 285 4.16 15.05 5.64
CA SER A 285 3.96 14.68 7.04
C SER A 285 4.42 13.27 7.41
N MET A 286 4.65 12.40 6.43
CA MET A 286 5.37 11.15 6.65
C MET A 286 6.70 11.48 7.34
N PRO A 287 7.11 10.76 8.41
CA PRO A 287 8.40 10.97 9.03
C PRO A 287 9.43 10.92 7.92
N GLN A 288 10.08 12.05 7.66
CA GLN A 288 11.06 12.18 6.59
C GLN A 288 12.07 11.06 6.84
N THR A 289 11.97 9.97 6.06
CA THR A 289 13.12 9.12 5.82
C THR A 289 14.04 10.04 5.04
N ASN A 290 14.78 10.89 5.76
CA ASN A 290 15.83 11.68 5.18
C ASN A 290 16.59 10.70 4.33
N VAL A 291 16.56 10.91 3.00
CA VAL A 291 17.33 10.08 2.08
C VAL A 291 18.70 10.01 2.73
N GLN A 292 19.14 8.79 3.04
CA GLN A 292 20.41 8.58 3.73
C GLN A 292 21.51 8.89 2.71
N TRP A 293 21.66 10.16 2.35
CA TRP A 293 22.57 10.68 1.34
C TRP A 293 23.98 10.20 1.64
N PHE A 294 24.31 10.09 2.92
CA PHE A 294 25.53 9.47 3.37
C PHE A 294 25.71 8.02 2.89
N SER A 295 24.69 7.16 3.05
CA SER A 295 24.71 5.77 2.58
C SER A 295 24.77 5.69 1.05
N LEU A 296 23.98 6.53 0.36
CA LEU A 296 23.97 6.57 -1.11
C LEU A 296 25.34 6.97 -1.65
N ILE A 297 25.90 8.08 -1.19
CA ILE A 297 27.22 8.58 -1.59
C ILE A 297 28.28 7.53 -1.29
N ASN A 298 28.26 6.92 -0.10
CA ASN A 298 29.20 5.88 0.28
C ASN A 298 29.11 4.66 -0.65
N SER A 299 27.90 4.20 -0.98
CA SER A 299 27.71 3.07 -1.89
C SER A 299 28.21 3.38 -3.32
N VAL A 300 28.00 4.59 -3.81
CA VAL A 300 28.50 5.03 -5.14
C VAL A 300 30.02 5.10 -5.15
N LEU A 301 30.64 5.69 -4.11
CA LEU A 301 32.09 5.79 -4.01
C LEU A 301 32.77 4.42 -3.95
N ILE A 302 32.26 3.49 -3.13
CA ILE A 302 32.78 2.13 -3.04
C ILE A 302 32.66 1.42 -4.40
N THR A 303 31.53 1.58 -5.09
CA THR A 303 31.30 0.97 -6.40
C THR A 303 32.26 1.53 -7.47
N ILE A 304 32.47 2.85 -7.51
CA ILE A 304 33.43 3.48 -8.43
C ILE A 304 34.85 3.02 -8.12
N PHE A 305 35.23 2.95 -6.84
CA PHE A 305 36.56 2.51 -6.44
C PHE A 305 36.81 1.05 -6.80
N LEU A 306 35.86 0.14 -6.50
CA LEU A 306 35.97 -1.28 -6.84
C LEU A 306 35.99 -1.50 -8.35
N THR A 307 35.13 -0.82 -9.11
CA THR A 307 35.14 -0.92 -10.58
C THR A 307 36.45 -0.39 -11.16
N ALA A 308 37.00 0.71 -10.64
CA ALA A 308 38.30 1.23 -11.05
C ALA A 308 39.45 0.26 -10.71
N MET A 309 39.46 -0.33 -9.52
CA MET A 309 40.46 -1.31 -9.10
C MET A 309 40.42 -2.56 -9.98
N VAL A 310 39.22 -3.12 -10.21
CA VAL A 310 39.03 -4.28 -11.11
C VAL A 310 39.46 -3.93 -12.52
N THR A 311 39.10 -2.74 -13.03
CA THR A 311 39.50 -2.28 -14.36
C THR A 311 41.02 -2.12 -14.46
N MET A 312 41.68 -1.59 -13.44
CA MET A 312 43.15 -1.45 -13.39
C MET A 312 43.83 -2.83 -13.39
N ILE A 313 43.35 -3.78 -12.57
CA ILE A 313 43.86 -5.15 -12.54
C ILE A 313 43.70 -5.81 -13.91
N LEU A 314 42.52 -5.65 -14.54
CA LEU A 314 42.17 -6.25 -15.82
C LEU A 314 43.00 -5.64 -16.96
N LEU A 315 43.12 -4.30 -17.01
CA LEU A 315 43.97 -3.59 -17.97
C LEU A 315 45.44 -3.94 -17.79
N ARG A 316 45.93 -4.02 -16.54
CA ARG A 316 47.31 -4.43 -16.25
C ARG A 316 47.59 -5.86 -16.70
N SER A 317 46.65 -6.78 -16.47
CA SER A 317 46.75 -8.17 -16.96
C SER A 317 46.75 -8.22 -18.48
N ILE A 318 45.79 -7.56 -19.13
CA ILE A 318 45.70 -7.50 -20.60
C ILE A 318 46.96 -6.90 -21.21
N HIS A 319 47.45 -5.78 -20.68
CA HIS A 319 48.65 -5.11 -21.20
C HIS A 319 49.89 -6.01 -21.05
N ARG A 320 50.05 -6.66 -19.89
CA ARG A 320 51.15 -7.62 -19.66
C ARG A 320 51.07 -8.78 -20.65
N ASP A 321 49.88 -9.32 -20.87
CA ASP A 321 49.68 -10.46 -21.77
C ASP A 321 49.96 -10.05 -23.22
N ILE A 322 49.46 -8.89 -23.69
CA ILE A 322 49.75 -8.35 -25.04
C ILE A 322 51.26 -8.15 -25.24
N MET A 323 51.95 -7.54 -24.27
CA MET A 323 53.39 -7.30 -24.37
C MET A 323 54.22 -8.59 -24.42
N LYS A 324 53.74 -9.66 -23.78
CA LYS A 324 54.34 -11.00 -23.87
C LYS A 324 54.15 -11.60 -25.27
N TYR A 325 52.93 -11.51 -25.83
CA TYR A 325 52.65 -11.99 -27.18
C TYR A 325 53.45 -11.26 -28.27
N ASN A 326 53.74 -9.97 -28.10
CA ASN A 326 54.50 -9.20 -29.09
C ASN A 326 56.02 -9.46 -29.07
N LYS A 327 56.56 -10.21 -28.09
CA LYS A 327 57.99 -10.43 -27.91
C LYS A 327 58.50 -11.80 -28.38
N GLU A 328 57.63 -12.78 -28.61
CA GLU A 328 58.02 -14.16 -28.96
C GLU A 328 57.40 -14.56 -30.30
N ASP A 329 58.22 -15.14 -31.21
CA ASP A 329 57.82 -15.60 -32.54
C ASP A 329 56.78 -16.75 -32.46
N THR A 330 55.52 -16.32 -32.47
CA THR A 330 54.28 -16.82 -33.08
C THR A 330 53.93 -18.32 -33.27
N GLU A 331 54.77 -19.34 -33.10
CA GLU A 331 54.36 -20.72 -33.47
C GLU A 331 54.13 -21.68 -32.30
N ASP A 332 54.96 -21.68 -31.25
CA ASP A 332 54.87 -22.70 -30.19
C ASP A 332 54.01 -22.27 -28.98
N ILE A 333 53.88 -20.97 -28.70
CA ILE A 333 53.08 -20.46 -27.57
C ILE A 333 51.59 -20.38 -27.91
N GLN A 334 51.26 -20.35 -29.20
CA GLN A 334 49.91 -20.12 -29.70
C GLN A 334 48.96 -21.32 -29.50
N LYS A 335 49.49 -22.52 -29.18
CA LYS A 335 48.71 -23.76 -29.07
C LYS A 335 48.30 -24.14 -27.64
N ASP A 336 49.05 -23.75 -26.60
CA ASP A 336 48.89 -24.41 -25.30
C ASP A 336 48.29 -23.56 -24.17
N PHE A 337 48.36 -22.22 -24.16
CA PHE A 337 47.79 -21.43 -23.05
C PHE A 337 47.32 -20.01 -23.44
N GLY A 338 46.08 -19.65 -23.05
CA GLY A 338 45.60 -18.26 -23.06
C GLY A 338 44.09 -18.07 -23.19
N TRP A 339 43.61 -16.87 -22.85
CA TRP A 339 42.20 -16.45 -23.04
C TRP A 339 41.73 -16.53 -24.50
N LYS A 340 42.65 -16.63 -25.47
CA LYS A 340 42.34 -16.83 -26.89
C LYS A 340 41.78 -18.23 -27.20
N LEU A 341 42.18 -19.26 -26.45
CA LEU A 341 41.59 -20.61 -26.54
C LEU A 341 40.15 -20.62 -26.00
N VAL A 342 39.88 -19.77 -25.01
CA VAL A 342 38.54 -19.59 -24.43
C VAL A 342 37.55 -19.05 -25.47
N HIS A 343 37.98 -18.32 -26.50
CA HIS A 343 37.07 -17.88 -27.57
C HIS A 343 36.39 -19.06 -28.30
N GLY A 344 37.06 -20.22 -28.38
CA GLY A 344 36.50 -21.45 -28.96
C GLY A 344 35.61 -22.23 -27.99
N ASP A 345 35.91 -22.18 -26.69
CA ASP A 345 35.14 -22.86 -25.65
C ASP A 345 33.92 -22.07 -25.14
N VAL A 346 33.90 -20.74 -25.30
CA VAL A 346 32.76 -19.87 -24.93
C VAL A 346 31.50 -20.22 -25.73
N PHE A 347 31.66 -20.72 -26.96
CA PHE A 347 30.54 -21.14 -27.79
C PHE A 347 30.13 -22.60 -27.57
N ARG A 348 30.81 -23.34 -26.67
CA ARG A 348 30.41 -24.71 -26.35
C ARG A 348 29.09 -24.66 -25.57
N PRO A 349 28.08 -25.45 -25.97
CA PRO A 349 26.85 -25.52 -25.22
C PRO A 349 27.12 -26.07 -23.80
N PRO A 350 26.62 -25.42 -22.74
CA PRO A 350 26.76 -25.90 -21.37
C PRO A 350 25.98 -27.21 -21.16
N THR A 351 26.35 -27.98 -20.15
CA THR A 351 25.66 -29.25 -19.80
C THR A 351 24.16 -29.05 -19.54
N CYS A 352 23.77 -27.93 -18.93
CA CYS A 352 22.39 -27.57 -18.62
C CYS A 352 21.86 -26.43 -19.50
N THR A 353 21.84 -26.63 -20.82
CA THR A 353 21.37 -25.62 -21.81
C THR A 353 19.94 -25.12 -21.56
N MET A 354 19.03 -26.00 -21.13
CA MET A 354 17.62 -25.65 -20.91
C MET A 354 17.44 -24.70 -19.72
N THR A 355 18.04 -25.02 -18.57
CA THR A 355 17.94 -24.19 -17.36
C THR A 355 18.55 -22.81 -17.59
N LEU A 356 19.73 -22.74 -18.24
CA LEU A 356 20.35 -21.46 -18.59
C LEU A 356 19.44 -20.63 -19.49
N ALA A 357 18.90 -21.22 -20.55
CA ALA A 357 18.00 -20.53 -21.47
C ALA A 357 16.73 -20.01 -20.78
N VAL A 358 16.17 -20.78 -19.85
CA VAL A 358 15.00 -20.38 -19.06
C VAL A 358 15.32 -19.23 -18.10
N CYS A 359 16.45 -19.29 -17.38
CA CYS A 359 16.87 -18.23 -16.47
C CYS A 359 17.16 -16.92 -17.22
N VAL A 360 17.85 -16.98 -18.35
CA VAL A 360 18.15 -15.80 -19.18
C VAL A 360 16.87 -15.20 -19.77
N GLY A 361 15.95 -16.03 -20.25
CA GLY A 361 14.64 -15.57 -20.74
C GLY A 361 13.83 -14.87 -19.65
N SER A 362 13.75 -15.47 -18.46
CA SER A 362 13.06 -14.88 -17.31
C SER A 362 13.72 -13.58 -16.84
N GLY A 363 15.06 -13.52 -16.84
CA GLY A 363 15.81 -12.30 -16.54
C GLY A 363 15.51 -11.17 -17.54
N ALA A 364 15.44 -11.50 -18.83
CA ALA A 364 15.06 -10.54 -19.86
C ALA A 364 13.61 -10.03 -19.70
N GLN A 365 12.67 -10.91 -19.34
CA GLN A 365 11.29 -10.52 -19.02
C GLN A 365 11.24 -9.51 -17.87
N LEU A 366 11.93 -9.80 -16.75
CA LEU A 366 11.95 -8.92 -15.58
C LEU A 366 12.64 -7.59 -15.89
N LEU A 367 13.72 -7.59 -16.67
CA LEU A 367 14.43 -6.38 -17.06
C LEU A 367 13.54 -5.47 -17.92
N VAL A 368 12.89 -6.02 -18.96
CA VAL A 368 12.00 -5.23 -19.82
C VAL A 368 10.77 -4.75 -19.05
N MET A 369 10.19 -5.59 -18.18
CA MET A 369 9.10 -5.19 -17.28
C MET A 369 9.52 -4.00 -16.39
N ALA A 370 10.72 -4.06 -15.79
CA ALA A 370 11.22 -2.99 -14.94
C ALA A 370 11.41 -1.67 -15.71
N VAL A 371 11.94 -1.74 -16.93
CA VAL A 371 12.10 -0.55 -17.80
C VAL A 371 10.73 0.04 -18.16
N ILE A 372 9.76 -0.77 -18.57
CA ILE A 372 8.42 -0.29 -18.91
C ILE A 372 7.71 0.31 -17.69
N ALA A 373 7.79 -0.36 -16.53
CA ALA A 373 7.22 0.14 -15.29
C ALA A 373 7.84 1.49 -14.89
N LEU A 374 9.15 1.67 -15.07
CA LEU A 374 9.85 2.93 -14.83
C LEU A 374 9.38 4.03 -15.80
N VAL A 375 9.19 3.73 -17.08
CA VAL A 375 8.63 4.69 -18.04
C VAL A 375 7.22 5.13 -17.62
N PHE A 376 6.34 4.20 -17.24
CA PHE A 376 5.00 4.56 -16.75
C PHE A 376 5.03 5.36 -15.44
N ALA A 377 6.00 5.08 -14.55
CA ALA A 377 6.23 5.88 -13.35
C ALA A 377 6.67 7.31 -13.71
N CYS A 378 7.63 7.48 -14.62
CA CYS A 378 8.11 8.78 -15.07
C CYS A 378 7.05 9.61 -15.80
N LEU A 379 6.10 8.96 -16.49
CA LEU A 379 4.96 9.62 -17.12
C LEU A 379 3.85 10.00 -16.13
N GLY A 380 3.97 9.60 -14.85
CA GLY A 380 3.00 9.94 -13.79
C GLY A 380 1.75 9.05 -13.74
N PHE A 381 1.66 8.00 -14.56
CA PHE A 381 0.52 7.08 -14.55
C PHE A 381 0.41 6.24 -13.28
N LEU A 382 1.49 6.16 -12.49
CA LEU A 382 1.57 5.42 -11.23
C LEU A 382 1.46 6.33 -9.99
N SER A 383 0.83 7.49 -10.13
CA SER A 383 0.69 8.45 -9.03
C SER A 383 -0.09 7.85 -7.83
N PRO A 384 0.26 8.22 -6.57
CA PRO A 384 -0.44 7.76 -5.36
C PRO A 384 -1.98 7.92 -5.35
N PRO A 385 -2.58 8.94 -6.02
CA PRO A 385 -4.03 9.01 -6.21
C PRO A 385 -4.66 7.76 -6.82
N ASN A 386 -3.96 6.99 -7.67
CA ASN A 386 -4.55 5.81 -8.28
C ASN A 386 -4.20 4.54 -7.49
N ARG A 387 -5.02 4.23 -6.49
CA ARG A 387 -4.79 3.09 -5.57
C ARG A 387 -4.72 1.77 -6.31
N GLY A 388 -3.71 0.95 -5.98
CA GLY A 388 -3.51 -0.36 -6.62
C GLY A 388 -3.11 -0.32 -8.10
N ALA A 389 -3.04 0.84 -8.75
CA ALA A 389 -2.69 0.93 -10.17
C ALA A 389 -1.24 0.53 -10.45
N LEU A 390 -0.32 0.82 -9.52
CA LEU A 390 1.08 0.37 -9.62
C LEU A 390 1.15 -1.15 -9.72
N MET A 391 0.51 -1.87 -8.80
CA MET A 391 0.55 -3.33 -8.83
C MET A 391 -0.22 -3.92 -9.99
N THR A 392 -1.40 -3.37 -10.32
CA THR A 392 -2.15 -3.80 -11.49
C THR A 392 -1.32 -3.65 -12.76
N SER A 393 -0.64 -2.51 -12.94
CA SER A 393 0.21 -2.26 -14.11
C SER A 393 1.40 -3.21 -14.16
N VAL A 394 2.09 -3.44 -13.03
CA VAL A 394 3.22 -4.37 -12.97
C VAL A 394 2.78 -5.79 -13.33
N LEU A 395 1.63 -6.25 -12.82
CA LEU A 395 1.09 -7.58 -13.14
C LEU A 395 0.73 -7.72 -14.62
N VAL A 396 0.03 -6.73 -15.17
CA VAL A 396 -0.35 -6.71 -16.59
C VAL A 396 0.90 -6.72 -17.48
N VAL A 397 1.87 -5.84 -17.21
CA VAL A 397 3.14 -5.79 -17.96
C VAL A 397 3.91 -7.11 -17.80
N TYR A 398 3.94 -7.71 -16.62
CA TYR A 398 4.60 -9.00 -16.40
C TYR A 398 4.05 -10.10 -17.31
N VAL A 399 2.72 -10.21 -17.42
CA VAL A 399 2.03 -11.19 -18.27
C VAL A 399 2.37 -10.95 -19.75
N PHE A 400 2.30 -9.70 -20.23
CA PHE A 400 2.63 -9.38 -21.62
C PHE A 400 4.11 -9.60 -21.96
N MET A 401 5.02 -9.33 -21.01
CA MET A 401 6.45 -9.55 -21.20
C MET A 401 6.85 -11.04 -21.18
N GLY A 402 5.92 -11.96 -20.90
CA GLY A 402 6.12 -13.40 -21.11
C GLY A 402 6.52 -13.76 -22.54
N ALA A 403 6.08 -12.98 -23.54
CA ALA A 403 6.49 -13.14 -24.94
C ALA A 403 8.01 -12.90 -25.14
N VAL A 404 8.57 -11.89 -24.45
CA VAL A 404 10.01 -11.61 -24.47
C VAL A 404 10.78 -12.76 -23.82
N ALA A 405 10.27 -13.28 -22.70
CA ALA A 405 10.85 -14.44 -22.02
C ALA A 405 10.95 -15.65 -22.95
N GLY A 406 9.83 -16.00 -23.60
CA GLY A 406 9.74 -17.10 -24.54
C GLY A 406 10.67 -16.92 -25.75
N TYR A 407 10.72 -15.72 -26.33
CA TYR A 407 11.59 -15.41 -27.47
C TYR A 407 13.08 -15.54 -27.13
N VAL A 408 13.52 -14.89 -26.05
CA VAL A 408 14.93 -14.91 -25.62
C VAL A 408 15.35 -16.33 -25.23
N SER A 409 14.51 -17.03 -24.48
CA SER A 409 14.77 -18.42 -24.07
C SER A 409 14.86 -19.35 -25.28
N ALA A 410 13.87 -19.32 -26.18
CA ALA A 410 13.85 -20.20 -27.36
C ALA A 410 15.02 -19.91 -28.31
N ARG A 411 15.37 -18.63 -28.51
CA ARG A 411 16.50 -18.23 -29.35
C ARG A 411 17.82 -18.74 -28.78
N LEU A 412 18.05 -18.52 -27.48
CA LEU A 412 19.29 -18.96 -26.83
C LEU A 412 19.38 -20.50 -26.81
N TYR A 413 18.29 -21.19 -26.50
CA TYR A 413 18.22 -22.65 -26.50
C TYR A 413 18.52 -23.24 -27.88
N LYS A 414 17.99 -22.63 -28.95
CA LYS A 414 18.24 -23.05 -30.33
C LYS A 414 19.69 -22.76 -30.77
N MET A 415 20.26 -21.63 -30.37
CA MET A 415 21.67 -21.30 -30.63
C MET A 415 22.64 -22.32 -30.01
N MET A 416 22.27 -22.91 -28.88
CA MET A 416 23.05 -23.95 -28.19
C MET A 416 22.75 -25.39 -28.69
N GLY A 417 22.06 -25.55 -29.83
CA GLY A 417 21.75 -26.87 -30.41
C GLY A 417 20.60 -27.63 -29.74
N GLY A 418 19.76 -26.95 -28.95
CA GLY A 418 18.61 -27.56 -28.28
C GLY A 418 17.48 -27.96 -29.24
N LEU A 419 17.10 -29.25 -29.23
CA LEU A 419 16.04 -29.79 -30.09
C LEU A 419 14.65 -29.78 -29.43
N LYS A 420 14.58 -29.81 -28.08
CA LYS A 420 13.33 -29.96 -27.31
C LYS A 420 12.62 -28.63 -27.06
N TRP A 421 12.20 -27.93 -28.12
CA TRP A 421 11.60 -26.60 -28.03
C TRP A 421 10.29 -26.55 -27.21
N LYS A 422 9.46 -27.60 -27.26
CA LYS A 422 8.22 -27.69 -26.47
C LYS A 422 8.50 -27.70 -24.97
N SER A 423 9.50 -28.49 -24.56
CA SER A 423 9.94 -28.58 -23.18
C SER A 423 10.58 -27.28 -22.72
N ASN A 424 11.32 -26.60 -23.59
CA ASN A 424 11.87 -25.27 -23.27
C ASN A 424 10.75 -24.27 -23.02
N ALA A 425 9.76 -24.17 -23.91
CA ALA A 425 8.63 -23.25 -23.75
C ALA A 425 7.85 -23.49 -22.44
N LEU A 426 7.58 -24.76 -22.11
CA LEU A 426 6.91 -25.13 -20.87
C LEU A 426 7.77 -24.79 -19.64
N ALA A 427 9.07 -25.06 -19.69
CA ALA A 427 10.00 -24.74 -18.62
C ALA A 427 10.15 -23.23 -18.42
N THR A 428 10.16 -22.43 -19.49
CA THR A 428 10.19 -20.95 -19.39
C THR A 428 8.97 -20.41 -18.66
N ALA A 429 7.79 -20.99 -18.89
CA ALA A 429 6.56 -20.55 -18.25
C ALA A 429 6.45 -20.97 -16.77
N LEU A 430 6.94 -22.16 -16.41
CA LEU A 430 6.66 -22.76 -15.10
C LEU A 430 7.84 -22.71 -14.11
N PHE A 431 9.09 -22.63 -14.58
CA PHE A 431 10.24 -22.84 -13.70
C PHE A 431 10.39 -21.73 -12.66
N VAL A 432 10.46 -20.47 -13.08
CA VAL A 432 10.64 -19.34 -12.16
C VAL A 432 9.40 -19.09 -11.31
N PRO A 433 8.17 -19.02 -11.86
CA PRO A 433 6.97 -18.87 -11.05
C PRO A 433 6.76 -20.05 -10.09
N GLY A 434 7.04 -21.28 -10.53
CA GLY A 434 6.94 -22.48 -9.70
C GLY A 434 7.94 -22.48 -8.55
N TYR A 435 9.19 -22.05 -8.78
CA TYR A 435 10.19 -21.91 -7.73
C TYR A 435 9.77 -20.86 -6.68
N VAL A 436 9.29 -19.70 -7.12
CA VAL A 436 8.81 -18.64 -6.22
C VAL A 436 7.58 -19.11 -5.44
N HIS A 437 6.64 -19.79 -6.09
CA HIS A 437 5.45 -20.36 -5.43
C HIS A 437 5.84 -21.40 -4.36
N MET A 438 6.78 -22.31 -4.67
CA MET A 438 7.26 -23.31 -3.72
C MET A 438 7.97 -22.67 -2.52
N TYR A 439 8.80 -21.64 -2.77
CA TYR A 439 9.43 -20.87 -1.71
C TYR A 439 8.40 -20.19 -0.81
N MET A 440 7.42 -19.48 -1.40
CA MET A 440 6.34 -18.83 -0.64
C MET A 440 5.52 -19.83 0.16
N TYR A 441 5.18 -20.99 -0.43
CA TYR A 441 4.48 -22.06 0.27
C TYR A 441 5.25 -22.56 1.49
N VAL A 442 6.56 -22.79 1.36
CA VAL A 442 7.41 -23.18 2.50
C VAL A 442 7.44 -22.10 3.58
N CYS A 443 7.57 -20.82 3.20
CA CYS A 443 7.52 -19.71 4.16
C CYS A 443 6.18 -19.67 4.91
N ILE A 444 5.07 -19.81 4.20
CA ILE A 444 3.72 -19.84 4.80
C ILE A 444 3.61 -21.02 5.76
N VAL A 445 4.01 -22.22 5.35
CA VAL A 445 4.00 -23.40 6.23
C VAL A 445 4.85 -23.16 7.49
N CYS A 446 6.03 -22.57 7.37
CA CYS A 446 6.88 -22.25 8.53
C CYS A 446 6.27 -21.21 9.47
N ILE A 447 5.51 -20.22 8.94
CA ILE A 447 4.81 -19.22 9.73
C ILE A 447 3.60 -19.84 10.46
N TYR A 448 2.88 -20.73 9.78
CA TYR A 448 1.65 -21.34 10.29
C TYR A 448 1.85 -22.61 11.10
N ILE A 449 3.04 -23.22 11.11
CA ILE A 449 3.41 -24.22 12.12
C ILE A 449 3.62 -23.44 13.43
N PRO A 450 2.66 -23.45 14.37
CA PRO A 450 2.92 -22.87 15.68
C PRO A 450 4.02 -23.71 16.34
N PRO A 451 4.75 -23.18 17.32
CA PRO A 451 5.37 -24.04 18.31
C PRO A 451 4.25 -24.81 19.02
N VAL A 452 3.97 -26.03 18.57
CA VAL A 452 3.26 -27.12 19.27
C VAL A 452 2.24 -26.67 20.32
N CYS A 453 1.02 -26.28 19.91
CA CYS A 453 -0.26 -26.54 20.60
C CYS A 453 -1.43 -25.74 20.01
N GLY A 454 -2.53 -26.42 19.69
CA GLY A 454 -3.85 -25.83 19.44
C GLY A 454 -4.14 -25.53 17.97
N GLY A 455 -4.65 -26.53 17.25
CA GLY A 455 -4.95 -26.43 15.82
C GLY A 455 -6.22 -25.66 15.47
N VAL A 456 -6.24 -25.09 14.27
CA VAL A 456 -7.44 -24.84 13.43
C VAL A 456 -7.04 -25.00 11.95
N GLN A 457 -8.05 -25.32 11.15
CA GLN A 457 -8.09 -25.99 9.84
C GLN A 457 -7.36 -25.33 8.66
N LEU A 458 -6.73 -26.21 7.88
CA LEU A 458 -6.00 -25.99 6.62
C LEU A 458 -6.89 -25.64 5.39
N LEU A 459 -8.14 -25.20 5.58
CA LEU A 459 -9.17 -25.26 4.53
C LEU A 459 -9.68 -23.92 3.97
N THR A 460 -9.03 -22.79 4.29
CA THR A 460 -9.37 -21.47 3.70
C THR A 460 -8.21 -20.89 2.90
N LEU A 461 -7.72 -21.63 1.91
CA LEU A 461 -6.82 -21.15 0.87
C LEU A 461 -7.24 -21.73 -0.49
N PHE A 462 -8.41 -21.28 -0.97
CA PHE A 462 -8.76 -21.22 -2.38
C PHE A 462 -9.45 -19.89 -2.67
#